data_AF-A0A924RIR5-F1
#
_entry.id   AF-A0A924RIR5-F1
#
_cell.length_a   1.000
_cell.length_b   1.000
_cell.length_c   1.000
_cell.angle_alpha   90.00
_cell.angle_beta   90.00
_cell.angle_gamma   90.00
#
_symmetry.space_group_name_H-M   'P 1'
#
loop_
_entity.id
_entity.type
_entity.pdbx_description
1 polymer ?
#
loop_
_entity_poly.entity_id
_entity_poly.type
_entity_poly.pdbx_seq_one_letter_code
_entity_poly.pdbx_strand_id
1 'polypeptide(L)'
;DYKTNRLGGYVEPLTAWHYRHEAMQTAMIEAHYPLQALLYGVALHRYLRWRQPGYDPDVHLGGSLYLFLRGMSGPGVVAADGSVPGVFAWRPPSALVVGASDLLAGTT
;
A
#
# COMPACT_ATOMS: atom_id res chain seq x y z
N ASP A 1 -4.25 -2.48 3.83
CA ASP A 1 -3.60 -2.95 5.07
C ASP A 1 -3.71 -1.85 6.11
N TYR A 2 -4.26 -2.16 7.29
CA TYR A 2 -4.43 -1.20 8.38
C TYR A 2 -3.19 -1.19 9.26
N LYS A 3 -2.60 0.00 9.45
CA LYS A 3 -1.36 0.20 10.19
C LYS A 3 -1.60 1.07 11.42
N THR A 4 -1.32 0.52 12.60
CA THR A 4 -1.32 1.25 13.86
C THR A 4 0.08 1.81 14.15
N ASN A 5 0.78 2.34 13.16
CA ASN A 5 2.11 2.92 13.34
C ASN A 5 2.00 4.33 13.93
N ARG A 6 2.92 4.71 14.81
CA ARG A 6 3.04 6.08 15.33
C ARG A 6 4.21 6.75 14.61
N LEU A 7 3.94 7.82 13.85
CA LEU A 7 4.98 8.53 13.08
C LEU A 7 5.50 9.78 13.79
N GLY A 8 4.73 10.33 14.74
CA GLY A 8 5.16 11.44 15.60
C GLY A 8 5.82 10.95 16.88
N GLY A 9 6.66 11.80 17.47
CA GLY A 9 7.26 11.55 18.79
C GLY A 9 6.23 11.41 19.90
N TYR A 10 6.69 11.05 21.10
CA TYR A 10 5.83 10.94 22.29
C TYR A 10 5.74 12.24 23.10
N VAL A 11 6.61 13.21 22.81
CA VAL A 11 6.72 14.48 23.56
C VAL A 11 5.69 15.51 23.09
N GLU A 12 5.35 15.51 21.80
CA GLU A 12 4.37 16.42 21.21
C GLU A 12 3.03 15.71 20.91
N PRO A 13 1.91 16.47 20.86
CA PRO A 13 0.63 15.94 20.44
C PRO A 13 0.71 15.32 19.04
N LEU A 14 0.13 14.14 18.87
CA LEU A 14 0.06 13.49 17.57
C LEU A 14 -1.01 14.17 16.71
N THR A 15 -0.58 14.76 15.59
CA THR A 15 -1.45 15.44 14.62
C THR A 15 -1.34 14.81 13.23
N ALA A 16 -2.29 15.16 12.33
CA ALA A 16 -2.29 14.75 10.93
C ALA A 16 -1.00 15.13 10.17
N TRP A 17 -0.29 16.17 10.61
CA TRP A 17 0.99 16.60 10.04
C TRP A 17 2.06 15.50 10.04
N HIS A 18 2.06 14.63 11.06
CA HIS A 18 2.99 13.50 11.16
C HIS A 18 2.69 12.39 10.14
N TYR A 19 1.53 12.44 9.51
CA TYR A 19 1.04 11.47 8.53
C TYR A 19 0.85 12.09 7.14
N ARG A 20 1.60 13.16 6.84
CA ARG A 20 1.76 13.68 5.48
C ARG A 20 2.43 12.65 4.57
N HIS A 21 2.26 12.81 3.27
CA HIS A 21 2.69 11.84 2.27
C HIS A 21 4.18 11.46 2.42
N GLU A 22 5.08 12.43 2.61
CA GLU A 22 6.53 12.18 2.73
C GLU A 22 6.88 11.38 3.99
N ALA A 23 6.24 11.69 5.12
CA ALA A 23 6.47 10.98 6.37
C ALA A 23 5.99 9.51 6.27
N MET A 24 4.84 9.29 5.63
CA MET A 24 4.35 7.94 5.34
C MET A 24 5.26 7.21 4.34
N GLN A 25 5.79 7.89 3.32
CA GLN A 25 6.73 7.29 2.37
C GLN A 25 7.99 6.78 3.08
N THR A 26 8.57 7.57 3.98
CA THR A 26 9.72 7.13 4.79
C THR A 26 9.36 5.90 5.62
N ALA A 27 8.23 5.93 6.33
CA ALA A 27 7.78 4.79 7.14
C ALA A 27 7.51 3.54 6.29
N MET A 28 7.00 3.69 5.06
CA MET A 28 6.81 2.60 4.12
C MET A 28 8.13 1.91 3.77
N ILE A 29 9.18 2.69 3.50
CA ILE A 29 10.52 2.16 3.16
C ILE A 29 11.16 1.50 4.38
N GLU A 30 11.20 2.18 5.53
CA GLU A 30 11.82 1.67 6.75
C GLU A 30 11.20 0.35 7.24
N ALA A 31 9.89 0.19 7.07
CA ALA A 31 9.19 -1.03 7.44
C ALA A 31 9.11 -2.08 6.32
N HIS A 32 9.76 -1.84 5.18
CA HIS A 32 9.74 -2.71 3.99
C HIS A 32 8.32 -3.05 3.49
N TYR A 33 7.38 -2.14 3.68
CA TYR A 33 6.00 -2.34 3.24
C TYR A 33 5.83 -2.48 1.72
N PRO A 34 6.66 -1.91 0.83
CA PRO A 34 6.61 -2.24 -0.60
C PRO A 34 6.82 -3.74 -0.88
N LEU A 35 7.75 -4.40 -0.19
CA LEU A 35 7.94 -5.85 -0.32
C LEU A 35 6.69 -6.60 0.18
N GLN A 36 6.14 -6.18 1.32
CA GLN A 36 4.90 -6.74 1.86
C GLN A 36 3.74 -6.63 0.85
N ALA A 37 3.56 -5.46 0.23
CA ALA A 37 2.55 -5.19 -0.78
C ALA A 37 2.75 -6.06 -2.04
N LEU A 38 3.99 -6.25 -2.50
CA LEU A 38 4.30 -7.13 -3.63
C LEU A 38 3.93 -8.58 -3.32
N LEU A 39 4.27 -9.09 -2.15
CA LEU A 39 3.94 -10.46 -1.75
C LEU A 39 2.42 -10.66 -1.64
N TYR A 40 1.69 -9.68 -1.12
CA TYR A 40 0.22 -9.69 -1.11
C TYR A 40 -0.35 -9.63 -2.53
N GLY A 41 0.24 -8.82 -3.40
CA GLY A 41 -0.09 -8.76 -4.82
C GLY A 41 0.10 -10.12 -5.51
N VAL A 42 1.20 -10.83 -5.24
CA VAL A 42 1.44 -12.18 -5.79
C VAL A 42 0.38 -13.17 -5.32
N ALA A 43 0.06 -13.16 -4.03
CA ALA A 43 -0.99 -14.02 -3.48
C ALA A 43 -2.35 -13.72 -4.13
N LEU A 44 -2.69 -12.43 -4.26
CA LEU A 44 -3.93 -12.00 -4.91
C LEU A 44 -3.97 -12.36 -6.40
N HIS A 45 -2.87 -12.15 -7.12
CA HIS A 45 -2.72 -12.53 -8.52
C HIS A 45 -3.01 -14.02 -8.74
N ARG A 46 -2.37 -14.89 -7.94
CA ARG A 46 -2.57 -16.34 -8.01
C ARG A 46 -4.01 -16.74 -7.66
N TYR A 47 -4.59 -16.10 -6.64
CA TYR A 47 -5.98 -16.33 -6.27
C TYR A 47 -6.95 -15.94 -7.39
N LEU A 48 -6.79 -14.74 -7.98
CA LEU A 48 -7.67 -14.26 -9.05
C LEU A 48 -7.54 -15.08 -10.33
N ARG A 49 -6.34 -15.57 -10.68
CA ARG A 49 -6.14 -16.52 -11.79
C ARG A 49 -7.04 -17.74 -11.70
N TRP A 50 -7.39 -18.18 -10.49
CA TRP A 50 -8.26 -19.33 -10.27
C TRP A 50 -9.74 -18.97 -10.13
N ARG A 51 -10.06 -17.74 -9.71
CA ARG A 51 -11.40 -17.37 -9.25
C ARG A 51 -12.12 -16.36 -10.12
N GLN A 52 -11.40 -15.60 -10.94
CA GLN A 52 -11.96 -14.58 -11.82
C GLN A 52 -11.97 -15.08 -13.27
N PRO A 53 -13.14 -15.36 -13.87
CA PRO A 53 -13.24 -15.66 -15.29
C PRO A 53 -12.72 -14.49 -16.14
N GLY A 54 -11.92 -14.79 -17.16
CA GLY A 54 -11.32 -13.75 -18.01
C GLY A 54 -10.33 -12.85 -17.28
N TYR A 55 -9.63 -13.38 -16.27
CA TYR A 55 -8.69 -12.61 -15.46
C TYR A 55 -7.58 -11.97 -16.30
N ASP A 56 -7.62 -10.63 -16.33
CA ASP A 56 -6.57 -9.74 -16.80
C ASP A 56 -5.92 -9.00 -15.59
N PRO A 57 -4.62 -9.17 -15.33
CA PRO A 57 -3.91 -8.46 -14.25
C PRO A 57 -3.99 -6.94 -14.32
N ASP A 58 -3.99 -6.32 -15.50
CA ASP A 58 -4.01 -4.86 -15.65
C ASP A 58 -5.35 -4.25 -15.25
N VAL A 59 -6.42 -5.02 -15.42
CA VAL A 59 -7.80 -4.62 -15.10
C VAL A 59 -8.16 -4.98 -13.66
N HIS A 60 -7.84 -6.21 -13.23
CA HIS A 60 -8.46 -6.78 -12.02
C HIS A 60 -7.58 -6.74 -10.77
N LEU A 61 -6.24 -6.64 -10.90
CA LEU A 61 -5.35 -6.75 -9.74
C LEU A 61 -5.41 -5.50 -8.84
N GLY A 62 -5.63 -4.33 -9.43
CA GLY A 62 -5.70 -3.06 -8.71
C GLY A 62 -4.37 -2.65 -8.09
N GLY A 63 -4.44 -2.02 -6.91
CA GLY A 63 -3.29 -1.54 -6.15
C GLY A 63 -3.43 -1.83 -4.65
N SER A 64 -2.52 -1.26 -3.86
CA SER A 64 -2.46 -1.42 -2.41
C SER A 64 -2.72 -0.10 -1.69
N LEU A 65 -3.48 -0.16 -0.60
CA LEU A 65 -3.67 0.95 0.33
C LEU A 65 -3.09 0.58 1.69
N TYR A 66 -2.26 1.45 2.23
CA TYR A 66 -1.76 1.40 3.60
C TYR A 66 -2.42 2.51 4.40
N LEU A 67 -3.21 2.10 5.39
CA LEU A 67 -4.10 2.96 6.16
C LEU A 67 -3.50 3.17 7.55
N PHE A 68 -2.71 4.22 7.70
CA PHE A 68 -2.13 4.67 8.97
C PHE A 68 -3.23 5.30 9.82
N LEU A 69 -3.90 4.47 10.63
CA LEU A 69 -5.14 4.81 11.33
C LEU A 69 -5.08 6.10 12.16
N ARG A 70 -3.92 6.37 12.77
CA ARG A 70 -3.71 7.56 13.62
C ARG A 70 -3.58 8.88 12.86
N GLY A 71 -3.38 8.82 11.54
CA GLY A 71 -3.36 9.99 10.66
C GLY A 71 -4.70 10.31 10.00
N MET A 72 -5.62 9.34 10.00
CA MET A 72 -6.92 9.49 9.33
C MET A 72 -7.79 10.48 10.12
N SER A 73 -8.11 11.60 9.49
CA SER A 73 -8.73 12.77 10.15
C SER A 73 -10.23 12.92 9.87
N GLY A 74 -10.88 11.85 9.42
CA GLY A 74 -12.30 11.85 9.06
C GLY A 74 -12.57 12.11 7.57
N PRO A 75 -13.85 12.02 7.16
CA PRO A 75 -14.25 12.18 5.77
C PRO A 75 -14.02 13.62 5.28
N GLY A 76 -13.55 13.76 4.02
CA GLY A 76 -13.38 15.06 3.36
C GLY A 76 -12.08 15.80 3.69
N VAL A 77 -11.22 15.24 4.55
CA VAL A 77 -9.90 15.84 4.81
C VAL A 77 -8.91 15.44 3.71
N VAL A 78 -8.55 16.42 2.89
CA VAL A 78 -7.58 16.28 1.80
C VAL A 78 -6.55 17.41 1.93
N ALA A 79 -5.27 17.09 1.81
CA ALA A 79 -4.19 18.06 1.78
C ALA A 79 -4.18 18.84 0.46
N ALA A 80 -3.42 19.94 0.42
CA ALA A 80 -3.37 20.82 -0.74
C ALA A 80 -2.87 20.13 -2.03
N ASP A 81 -2.09 19.06 -1.88
CA ASP A 81 -1.58 18.22 -2.98
C ASP A 81 -2.55 17.11 -3.42
N GLY A 82 -3.75 17.06 -2.84
CA GLY A 82 -4.74 16.01 -3.10
C GLY A 82 -4.52 14.72 -2.29
N SER A 83 -3.46 14.65 -1.46
CA SER A 83 -3.23 13.47 -0.61
C SER A 83 -4.18 13.45 0.59
N VAL A 84 -4.48 12.26 1.10
CA VAL A 84 -5.28 12.10 2.33
C VAL A 84 -4.32 11.70 3.45
N PRO A 85 -4.18 12.51 4.53
CA PRO A 85 -3.34 12.16 5.66
C PRO A 85 -3.70 10.79 6.22
N GLY A 86 -2.67 9.97 6.47
CA GLY A 86 -2.85 8.60 6.93
C GLY A 86 -3.21 7.57 5.85
N VAL A 87 -3.36 7.96 4.57
CA VAL A 87 -3.60 7.03 3.47
C VAL A 87 -2.44 7.08 2.49
N PHE A 88 -1.72 5.96 2.39
CA PHE A 88 -0.67 5.77 1.39
C PHE A 88 -1.15 4.79 0.33
N ALA A 89 -1.20 5.23 -0.94
CA ALA A 89 -1.63 4.42 -2.05
C ALA A 89 -0.44 4.07 -2.95
N TRP A 90 -0.37 2.81 -3.38
CA TRP A 90 0.63 2.37 -4.35
C TRP A 90 0.03 1.36 -5.32
N ARG A 91 0.18 1.61 -6.62
CA ARG A 91 -0.18 0.66 -7.68
C ARG A 91 1.11 0.18 -8.36
N PRO A 92 1.68 -0.98 -7.96
CA PRO A 92 2.79 -1.55 -8.69
C PRO A 92 2.35 -1.90 -10.13
N PRO A 93 3.25 -1.82 -11.12
CA PRO A 93 2.97 -2.38 -12.45
C PRO A 93 2.57 -3.86 -12.32
N SER A 94 1.52 -4.27 -13.05
CA SER A 94 1.05 -5.66 -13.03
C SER A 94 2.17 -6.64 -13.39
N ALA A 95 2.99 -6.30 -14.39
CA ALA A 95 4.15 -7.06 -14.84
C ALA A 95 5.15 -7.33 -13.71
N LEU A 96 5.32 -6.41 -12.75
CA LEU A 96 6.18 -6.62 -11.59
C LEU A 96 5.60 -7.71 -10.67
N VAL A 97 4.28 -7.72 -10.47
CA VAL A 97 3.61 -8.74 -9.65
C VAL A 97 3.61 -10.10 -10.34
N VAL A 98 3.36 -10.14 -11.64
CA VAL A 98 3.43 -11.37 -12.45
C VAL A 98 4.85 -11.94 -12.42
N GLY A 99 5.86 -11.14 -12.74
CA GLY A 99 7.26 -11.57 -12.71
C GLY A 99 7.71 -12.03 -11.32
N ALA A 100 7.30 -11.35 -10.25
CA ALA A 100 7.56 -11.81 -8.89
C ALA A 100 6.88 -13.16 -8.57
N SER A 101 5.66 -13.38 -9.08
CA SER A 101 4.97 -14.66 -8.95
C SER A 101 5.72 -15.79 -9.64
N ASP A 102 6.23 -15.57 -10.85
CA ASP A 102 6.96 -16.58 -11.62
C ASP A 102 8.31 -16.89 -10.99
N LEU A 103 9.04 -15.85 -10.54
CA LEU A 103 10.28 -15.99 -9.79
C LEU A 103 10.08 -16.85 -8.53
N LEU A 104 9.02 -16.58 -7.75
CA LEU A 104 8.70 -17.36 -6.54
C LEU A 104 8.22 -18.79 -6.85
N ALA A 105 7.79 -19.07 -8.08
CA ALA A 105 7.45 -20.41 -8.55
C ALA A 105 8.65 -21.17 -9.13
N GLY A 106 9.83 -20.54 -9.23
CA GLY A 106 11.02 -21.13 -9.85
C GLY A 106 10.89 -21.28 -11.37
N THR A 107 10.00 -20.52 -12.00
CA THR A 107 9.84 -20.46 -13.45
C THR A 107 10.58 -19.21 -13.94
N THR A 108 11.75 -19.41 -14.56
CA THR A 108 12.51 -18.35 -15.25
C THR A 108 12.44 -18.55 -16.75
#